data_AF-A0A0Q5CUA1-F1
#
_entry.id   AF-A0A0Q5CUA1-F1
#
_cell.length_a   1.000
_cell.length_b   1.000
_cell.length_c   1.000
_cell.angle_alpha   90.00
_cell.angle_beta   90.00
_cell.angle_gamma   90.00
#
_symmetry.space_group_name_H-M   'P 1'
#
loop_
_entity.id
_entity.type
_entity.pdbx_description
1 polymer ?
#
loop_
_entity_poly.entity_id
_entity_poly.type
_entity_poly.pdbx_seq_one_letter_code
_entity_poly.pdbx_strand_id
1 'polypeptide(L)'
;MISKETAPEAWATLMYELEDAQEHLTSLISKMNSDTEYDEVNLRIDLVHVFSHLNRAWNRRDASGDTNEENWQRDSQFPTDLKPT
;
A
#
# COMPACT_ATOMS: atom_id res chain seq x y z
N MET A 1 0.99 4.08 -17.33
CA MET A 1 1.56 4.22 -15.98
C MET A 1 2.38 5.48 -15.92
N ILE A 2 2.25 6.22 -14.82
CA ILE A 2 3.13 7.33 -14.47
C ILE A 2 4.58 6.87 -14.42
N SER A 3 5.49 7.80 -14.70
CA SER A 3 6.93 7.59 -14.57
C SER A 3 7.58 8.77 -13.86
N LYS A 4 8.81 8.58 -13.41
CA LYS A 4 9.62 9.65 -12.81
C LYS A 4 9.77 10.86 -13.73
N GLU A 5 9.81 10.64 -15.04
CA GLU A 5 9.99 11.69 -16.05
C GLU A 5 8.67 12.38 -16.42
N THR A 6 7.57 11.62 -16.44
CA THR A 6 6.26 12.12 -16.93
C THR A 6 5.39 12.72 -15.83
N ALA A 7 5.54 12.26 -14.58
CA ALA A 7 4.80 12.75 -13.43
C ALA A 7 5.63 12.54 -12.13
N PRO A 8 6.73 13.30 -11.92
CA PRO A 8 7.69 13.08 -10.84
C PRO A 8 7.07 13.10 -9.43
N GLU A 9 6.09 13.97 -9.19
CA GLU A 9 5.42 14.06 -7.89
C GLU A 9 4.55 12.83 -7.61
N ALA A 10 3.69 12.46 -8.57
CA ALA A 10 2.87 11.25 -8.46
C ALA A 10 3.74 9.98 -8.38
N TRP A 11 4.88 9.97 -9.07
CA TRP A 11 5.87 8.90 -8.98
C TRP A 11 6.48 8.81 -7.58
N ALA A 12 6.84 9.93 -6.96
CA ALA A 12 7.33 9.96 -5.59
C ALA A 12 6.28 9.42 -4.61
N THR A 13 5.02 9.83 -4.75
CA THR A 13 3.91 9.28 -3.94
C THR A 13 3.79 7.77 -4.11
N LEU A 14 3.81 7.26 -5.35
CA LEU A 14 3.77 5.82 -5.61
C LEU A 14 4.93 5.09 -4.92
N MET A 15 6.14 5.64 -4.99
CA MET A 15 7.31 5.05 -4.33
C MET A 15 7.17 5.06 -2.80
N TYR A 16 6.67 6.15 -2.21
CA TYR A 16 6.40 6.20 -0.77
C TYR A 16 5.41 5.11 -0.33
N GLU A 17 4.34 4.87 -1.09
CA GLU A 17 3.41 3.78 -0.78
C GLU A 17 4.10 2.40 -0.80
N LEU A 18 5.00 2.17 -1.76
CA LEU A 18 5.73 0.91 -1.84
C LEU A 18 6.76 0.75 -0.71
N GLU A 19 7.44 1.84 -0.33
CA GLU A 19 8.40 1.86 0.77
C GLU A 19 7.71 1.66 2.12
N ASP A 20 6.57 2.32 2.37
CA ASP A 20 5.76 2.12 3.58
C ASP A 20 5.21 0.68 3.64
N ALA A 21 4.73 0.14 2.51
CA ALA A 21 4.30 -1.27 2.44
C ALA A 21 5.45 -2.23 2.81
N GLN A 22 6.67 -1.96 2.34
CA GLN A 22 7.86 -2.73 2.69
C GLN A 22 8.18 -2.64 4.18
N GLU A 23 8.14 -1.44 4.76
CA GLU A 23 8.39 -1.22 6.19
C GLU A 23 7.37 -1.97 7.05
N HIS A 24 6.08 -1.82 6.75
CA HIS A 24 5.02 -2.50 7.46
C HIS A 24 5.10 -4.02 7.34
N LEU A 25 5.40 -4.55 6.15
CA LEU A 25 5.59 -5.99 5.96
C LEU A 25 6.80 -6.51 6.74
N THR A 26 7.90 -5.75 6.77
CA THR A 26 9.09 -6.09 7.55
C THR A 26 8.78 -6.12 9.04
N SER A 27 8.03 -5.12 9.53
CA SER A 27 7.58 -5.05 10.93
C SER A 27 6.68 -6.22 11.30
N LEU A 28 5.68 -6.54 10.45
CA LEU A 28 4.79 -7.69 10.61
C LEU A 28 5.59 -8.98 10.77
N ILE A 29 6.52 -9.26 9.85
CA ILE A 29 7.35 -10.47 9.89
C ILE A 29 8.20 -10.50 11.17
N SER A 30 8.77 -9.37 11.59
CA SER A 30 9.56 -9.29 12.82
C SER A 30 8.72 -9.61 14.05
N LYS A 31 7.51 -9.04 14.16
CA LYS A 31 6.58 -9.32 15.26
C LYS A 31 6.21 -10.80 15.30
N MET A 32 5.79 -11.38 14.17
CA MET A 32 5.45 -12.81 14.08
C MET A 32 6.59 -13.75 14.52
N ASN A 33 7.84 -13.37 14.30
CA ASN A 33 9.00 -14.19 14.68
C ASN A 33 9.43 -14.01 16.15
N SER A 34 9.08 -12.89 16.79
CA SER A 34 9.63 -12.51 18.10
C SER A 34 8.60 -12.47 19.22
N ASP A 35 7.33 -12.28 18.91
CA ASP A 35 6.24 -12.19 19.86
C ASP A 35 5.45 -13.49 19.91
N THR A 36 5.56 -14.22 21.03
CA THR A 36 4.84 -15.49 21.26
C THR A 36 3.35 -15.31 21.46
N GLU A 37 2.89 -14.09 21.74
CA GLU A 37 1.47 -13.74 21.91
C GLU A 37 0.86 -13.16 20.62
N TYR A 38 1.64 -13.07 19.54
CA TYR A 38 1.14 -12.59 18.25
C TYR A 38 0.00 -13.48 17.72
N ASP A 39 -1.13 -12.86 17.39
CA ASP A 39 -2.38 -13.54 17.07
C ASP A 39 -2.97 -13.11 15.71
N GLU A 40 -4.11 -13.71 15.36
CA GLU A 40 -4.81 -13.43 14.10
C GLU A 40 -5.33 -11.98 14.04
N VAL A 41 -5.71 -11.39 15.17
CA VAL A 41 -6.20 -10.00 15.22
C VAL A 41 -5.08 -9.05 14.82
N ASN A 42 -3.89 -9.23 15.40
CA ASN A 42 -2.69 -8.47 15.04
C ASN A 42 -2.30 -8.70 13.58
N LEU A 43 -2.32 -9.96 13.11
CA LEU A 43 -2.07 -10.29 11.70
C LEU A 43 -3.00 -9.54 10.76
N ARG A 44 -4.30 -9.52 11.06
CA ARG A 44 -5.30 -8.84 10.24
C ARG A 44 -5.05 -7.34 10.20
N ILE A 45 -4.73 -6.71 11.33
CA ILE A 45 -4.45 -5.27 11.40
C ILE A 45 -3.22 -4.92 10.57
N ASP A 46 -2.11 -5.64 10.78
CA ASP A 46 -0.85 -5.36 10.09
C ASP A 46 -0.99 -5.63 8.57
N LEU A 47 -1.70 -6.69 8.15
CA LEU A 47 -1.97 -6.95 6.73
C LEU A 47 -2.87 -5.89 6.10
N VAL A 48 -3.88 -5.38 6.81
CA VAL A 48 -4.75 -4.31 6.27
C VAL A 48 -3.94 -3.04 6.00
N HIS A 49 -2.96 -2.70 6.83
CA HIS A 49 -2.04 -1.59 6.54
C HIS A 49 -1.24 -1.85 5.26
N VAL A 50 -0.56 -3.01 5.17
CA VAL A 50 0.21 -3.40 3.98
C VAL A 50 -0.65 -3.33 2.71
N PHE A 51 -1.86 -3.91 2.75
CA PHE A 51 -2.76 -3.86 1.60
C PHE A 51 -3.19 -2.45 1.25
N SER A 52 -3.48 -1.59 2.23
CA SER A 52 -3.90 -0.21 1.96
C SER A 52 -2.85 0.55 1.14
N HIS A 53 -1.57 0.38 1.47
CA HIS A 53 -0.45 0.97 0.73
C HIS A 53 -0.32 0.38 -0.69
N LEU A 54 -0.32 -0.95 -0.82
CA LEU A 54 -0.23 -1.62 -2.13
C LEU A 54 -1.40 -1.28 -3.04
N ASN A 55 -2.60 -1.17 -2.47
CA ASN A 55 -3.82 -0.79 -3.18
C ASN A 55 -3.70 0.64 -3.71
N ARG A 56 -3.25 1.60 -2.89
CA ARG A 56 -3.04 2.99 -3.35
C ARG A 56 -1.99 3.05 -4.45
N ALA A 57 -0.87 2.35 -4.30
CA ALA A 57 0.16 2.28 -5.33
C ALA A 57 -0.40 1.77 -6.66
N TRP A 58 -1.21 0.71 -6.63
CA TRP A 58 -1.82 0.15 -7.84
C TRP A 58 -2.90 1.06 -8.43
N ASN A 59 -3.86 1.53 -7.63
CA ASN A 59 -5.01 2.29 -8.09
C ASN A 59 -4.61 3.68 -8.64
N ARG A 60 -3.48 4.23 -8.17
CA ARG A 60 -2.97 5.54 -8.59
C ARG A 60 -1.90 5.48 -9.68
N ARG A 61 -1.53 4.29 -10.15
CA ARG A 61 -0.45 4.07 -11.13
C ARG A 61 -0.61 4.85 -12.43
N ASP A 62 -1.82 5.29 -12.77
CA ASP A 62 -2.11 6.05 -14.00
C ASP A 62 -2.60 7.48 -13.72
N ALA A 63 -2.69 7.90 -12.46
CA ALA A 63 -3.21 9.19 -12.06
C ALA A 63 -2.10 10.19 -11.73
N SER A 64 -2.19 11.41 -12.30
CA SER A 64 -1.25 12.51 -12.06
C SER A 64 -1.90 13.70 -11.34
N GLY A 65 -2.87 13.46 -10.45
CA GLY A 65 -3.72 14.51 -9.86
C GLY A 65 -3.86 14.43 -8.33
N ASP A 66 -4.50 15.47 -7.77
CA ASP A 66 -4.60 15.73 -6.33
C ASP A 66 -5.16 14.56 -5.51
N THR A 67 -4.50 14.32 -4.37
CA THR A 67 -4.94 13.47 -3.26
C THR A 67 -5.90 14.26 -2.38
N ASN A 68 -7.20 14.17 -2.66
CA ASN A 68 -8.21 14.49 -1.65
C ASN A 68 -8.55 13.24 -0.83
N GLU A 69 -9.18 13.44 0.33
CA GLU A 69 -9.52 12.35 1.26
C GLU A 69 -10.42 11.29 0.62
N GLU A 70 -11.39 11.70 -0.20
CA GLU A 70 -12.30 10.77 -0.88
C GLU A 70 -11.56 9.85 -1.86
N ASN A 71 -10.64 10.40 -2.65
CA ASN A 71 -9.78 9.62 -3.54
C ASN A 71 -8.85 8.72 -2.72
N TRP A 72 -8.31 9.20 -1.60
CA TRP A 72 -7.43 8.42 -0.73
C TRP A 72 -8.11 7.15 -0.19
N GLN A 73 -9.34 7.30 0.31
CA GLN A 73 -10.13 6.17 0.82
C GLN A 73 -10.51 5.19 -0.30
N ARG A 74 -10.90 5.71 -1.47
CA ARG A 74 -11.21 4.90 -2.65
C ARG A 74 -9.98 4.11 -3.10
N ASP A 75 -8.84 4.78 -3.22
CA ASP A 75 -7.62 4.19 -3.75
C ASP A 75 -7.01 3.17 -2.76
N SER A 76 -7.39 3.22 -1.48
CA SER A 76 -7.00 2.21 -0.47
C SER A 76 -7.80 0.90 -0.58
N GLN A 77 -8.90 0.86 -1.34
CA GLN A 77 -9.70 -0.36 -1.54
C GLN A 77 -8.99 -1.38 -2.43
N PHE A 78 -9.29 -2.65 -2.22
CA PHE A 78 -8.72 -3.72 -3.04
C PHE A 78 -8.99 -3.49 -4.54
N PRO A 79 -7.98 -3.67 -5.40
CA PRO A 79 -8.16 -3.53 -6.83
C PRO A 79 -9.12 -4.58 -7.37
N THR A 80 -9.98 -4.16 -8.28
CA THR A 80 -10.98 -5.04 -8.92
C THR A 80 -10.52 -5.60 -10.26
N ASP A 81 -9.39 -5.09 -10.77
CA ASP A 81 -8.78 -5.43 -12.05
C ASP A 81 -7.57 -6.38 -11.93
N LEU A 82 -7.10 -6.68 -10.71
CA LEU A 82 -6.09 -7.70 -10.45
C LEU A 82 -6.73 -9.08 -10.24
N LYS A 83 -6.19 -10.08 -10.92
CA LYS A 83 -6.54 -11.49 -10.72
C LYS A 83 -5.26 -12.28 -10.46
N PRO A 84 -5.22 -13.14 -9.43
CA PRO A 84 -4.12 -14.09 -9.26
C PRO A 84 -3.97 -14.94 -10.52
N THR A 85 -2.73 -15.13 -10.96
CA THR A 85 -2.37 -16.00 -12.11
C THR A 85 -1.90 -17.36 -11.65
#